data_AF-A0A7C5HFC8-F1
#
_entry.id   AF-A0A7C5HFC8-F1
#
_cell.length_a   1.000
_cell.length_b   1.000
_cell.length_c   1.000
_cell.angle_alpha   90.00
_cell.angle_beta   90.00
_cell.angle_gamma   90.00
#
_symmetry.space_group_name_H-M   'P 1'
#
loop_
_entity.id
_entity.type
_entity.pdbx_description
1 polymer ?
#
loop_
_entity_poly.entity_id
_entity_poly.type
_entity_poly.pdbx_seq_one_letter_code
_entity_poly.pdbx_strand_id
1 'polypeptide(L)'
;MSNKMKKYFSVLFIFGFAAFLTAFEPQAKDFITDYQYELYNSWIRKWDFKINFPSVITREKISKQFQSKSKKSIHVEYLWKDWKIFEQREILPFSDFFKSPELGVYTSFLEDFVYRLNSDDFIFLEDFIDFSQISFLYSNQNDITALTSLFKNYQTDRFNVNKIESFSRKERFGVRIYSDEEDILEFLFPQSEILRQLLKEQKKIEAEKFIKPKPRKKEKGFPEIKTKIIPEIEDKIYKRPISELSLEEYISNYYEKKQTKELLHNKIKNVNSFLKKEFPNHHIQILGGKYFLTKPPFRDNFSADISCSEQETKDGINIVPDTYFEMSGKQVRLKTNDTIDLSDLTDEETENIAPFLAQLIYEHRTIGTRLLNFFLIHDGVPTTLVVNGKSRELYEIYSYANLLLMLNYFWKERNVYFDLQDVKKVNGYIEFKGYLIADDPQTETYDMAEIRYHLDKNYKIDLIMMFLYPETEK
;
A
#
# COMPACT_ATOMS: atom_id res chain seq x y z
N MET A 1 -4.21 -16.80 -48.10
CA MET A 1 -5.14 -16.42 -47.00
C MET A 1 -5.47 -14.93 -47.09
N SER A 2 -6.76 -14.59 -47.17
CA SER A 2 -7.25 -13.20 -47.15
C SER A 2 -6.83 -12.46 -45.87
N ASN A 3 -6.56 -11.16 -45.94
CA ASN A 3 -6.22 -10.32 -44.77
C ASN A 3 -7.29 -10.37 -43.66
N LYS A 4 -8.55 -10.67 -44.00
CA LYS A 4 -9.60 -10.94 -43.01
C LYS A 4 -9.35 -12.25 -42.26
N MET A 5 -8.97 -13.31 -42.97
CA MET A 5 -8.65 -14.61 -42.37
C MET A 5 -7.45 -14.53 -41.43
N LYS A 6 -6.41 -13.74 -41.78
CA LYS A 6 -5.28 -13.48 -40.89
C LYS A 6 -5.70 -12.73 -39.62
N LYS A 7 -6.56 -11.71 -39.73
CA LYS A 7 -7.11 -10.99 -38.56
C LYS A 7 -7.91 -11.90 -37.64
N TYR A 8 -8.77 -12.77 -38.17
CA TYR A 8 -9.52 -13.72 -37.34
C TYR A 8 -8.60 -14.75 -36.69
N PHE A 9 -7.58 -15.23 -37.40
CA PHE A 9 -6.58 -16.14 -36.83
C PHE A 9 -5.76 -15.46 -35.73
N SER A 10 -5.33 -14.20 -35.92
CA SER A 10 -4.60 -13.43 -34.90
C SER A 10 -5.46 -13.15 -33.67
N VAL A 11 -6.75 -12.85 -33.84
CA VAL A 11 -7.68 -12.65 -32.73
C VAL A 11 -7.94 -13.97 -32.00
N LEU A 12 -8.15 -15.08 -32.71
CA LEU A 12 -8.27 -16.41 -32.11
C LEU A 12 -6.97 -16.85 -31.41
N PHE A 13 -5.80 -16.47 -31.94
CA PHE A 13 -4.52 -16.76 -31.33
C PHE A 13 -4.30 -15.91 -30.07
N ILE A 14 -4.71 -14.64 -30.06
CA ILE A 14 -4.65 -13.76 -28.88
C ILE A 14 -5.66 -14.20 -27.81
N PHE A 15 -6.87 -14.59 -28.19
CA PHE A 15 -7.86 -15.15 -27.25
C PHE A 15 -7.42 -16.54 -26.73
N GLY A 16 -6.79 -17.35 -27.58
CA GLY A 16 -6.15 -18.60 -27.18
C GLY A 16 -4.99 -18.37 -26.20
N PHE A 17 -4.13 -17.38 -26.46
CA PHE A 17 -3.00 -17.04 -25.57
C PHE A 17 -3.45 -16.39 -24.25
N ALA A 18 -4.51 -15.58 -24.27
CA ALA A 18 -5.12 -15.02 -23.07
C ALA A 18 -5.81 -16.10 -22.21
N ALA A 19 -6.36 -17.14 -22.84
CA ALA A 19 -6.86 -18.33 -22.15
C ALA A 19 -5.72 -19.24 -21.63
N PHE A 20 -4.49 -19.06 -22.14
CA PHE A 20 -3.26 -19.74 -21.71
C PHE A 20 -2.39 -18.88 -20.78
N LEU A 21 -2.95 -17.84 -20.13
CA LEU A 21 -2.35 -17.29 -18.91
C LEU A 21 -2.41 -18.40 -17.84
N THR A 22 -1.40 -19.27 -17.86
CA THR A 22 -1.21 -20.33 -16.89
C THR A 22 -1.25 -19.72 -15.50
N ALA A 23 -2.13 -20.25 -14.62
CA ALA A 23 -2.08 -19.96 -13.20
C ALA A 23 -0.63 -20.12 -12.73
N PHE A 24 -0.08 -19.13 -12.03
CA PHE A 24 1.29 -19.22 -11.53
C PHE A 24 1.39 -20.46 -10.61
N GLU A 25 2.19 -21.43 -11.04
CA GLU A 25 2.47 -22.65 -10.32
C GLU A 25 3.95 -22.63 -9.94
N PRO A 26 4.27 -22.38 -8.66
CA PRO A 26 5.64 -22.33 -8.20
C PRO A 26 6.42 -23.60 -8.58
N GLN A 27 7.55 -23.42 -9.25
CA GLN A 27 8.52 -24.48 -9.55
C GLN A 27 9.72 -24.37 -8.60
N ALA A 28 10.53 -25.42 -8.47
CA ALA A 28 11.73 -25.41 -7.62
C ALA A 28 12.62 -24.18 -7.85
N LYS A 29 12.80 -23.79 -9.12
CA LYS A 29 13.60 -22.62 -9.52
C LYS A 29 13.02 -21.28 -9.03
N ASP A 30 11.77 -21.23 -8.59
CA ASP A 30 11.12 -20.01 -8.13
C ASP A 30 11.36 -19.78 -6.62
N PHE A 31 12.01 -20.73 -5.91
CA PHE A 31 12.34 -20.62 -4.49
C PHE A 31 13.82 -20.27 -4.26
N ILE A 32 14.13 -19.66 -3.11
CA ILE A 32 15.51 -19.39 -2.68
C ILE A 32 16.23 -20.70 -2.31
N THR A 33 15.56 -21.62 -1.63
CA THR A 33 16.11 -22.93 -1.25
C THR A 33 15.15 -24.08 -1.55
N ASP A 34 15.72 -25.27 -1.66
CA ASP A 34 14.95 -26.52 -1.81
C ASP A 34 14.02 -26.76 -0.62
N TYR A 35 14.40 -26.33 0.59
CA TYR A 35 13.56 -26.44 1.79
C TYR A 35 12.22 -25.73 1.60
N GLN A 36 12.22 -24.51 1.07
CA GLN A 36 10.98 -23.77 0.81
C GLN A 36 10.14 -24.43 -0.29
N TYR A 37 10.78 -25.00 -1.31
CA TYR A 37 10.06 -25.72 -2.35
C TYR A 37 9.40 -27.00 -1.81
N GLU A 38 10.11 -27.76 -0.99
CA GLU A 38 9.57 -28.97 -0.34
C GLU A 38 8.41 -28.64 0.61
N LEU A 39 8.50 -27.54 1.37
CA LEU A 39 7.40 -27.04 2.19
C LEU A 39 6.15 -26.75 1.34
N TYR A 40 6.31 -26.08 0.19
CA TYR A 40 5.21 -25.85 -0.73
C TYR A 40 4.61 -27.16 -1.26
N ASN A 41 5.45 -28.11 -1.71
CA ASN A 41 4.99 -29.40 -2.23
C ASN A 41 4.28 -30.23 -1.18
N SER A 42 4.77 -30.20 0.05
CA SER A 42 4.20 -30.84 1.23
C SER A 42 2.78 -30.32 1.52
N TRP A 43 2.63 -29.00 1.52
CA TRP A 43 1.34 -28.34 1.74
C TRP A 43 0.32 -28.63 0.63
N ILE A 44 0.74 -28.56 -0.65
CA ILE A 44 -0.13 -28.85 -1.80
C ILE A 44 -0.57 -30.32 -1.80
N ARG A 45 0.35 -31.26 -1.54
CA ARG A 45 0.05 -32.70 -1.50
C ARG A 45 -1.00 -33.04 -0.45
N LYS A 46 -0.85 -32.52 0.77
CA LYS A 46 -1.71 -32.88 1.90
C LYS A 46 -3.19 -32.63 1.60
N TRP A 47 -3.50 -31.54 0.92
CA TRP A 47 -4.88 -31.09 0.73
C TRP A 47 -5.43 -31.23 -0.68
N ASP A 48 -4.61 -31.67 -1.65
CA ASP A 48 -5.04 -31.93 -3.03
C ASP A 48 -5.75 -30.70 -3.62
N PHE A 49 -5.10 -29.54 -3.48
CA PHE A 49 -5.65 -28.26 -3.92
C PHE A 49 -5.71 -28.15 -5.44
N LYS A 50 -6.81 -27.59 -5.96
CA LYS A 50 -6.87 -27.16 -7.35
C LYS A 50 -5.99 -25.93 -7.56
N ILE A 51 -4.98 -26.06 -8.40
CA ILE A 51 -3.94 -25.04 -8.66
C ILE A 51 -4.30 -24.03 -9.76
N ASN A 52 -5.46 -24.17 -10.41
CA ASN A 52 -5.85 -23.39 -11.62
C ASN A 52 -6.44 -22.00 -11.34
N PHE A 53 -6.24 -21.45 -10.14
CA PHE A 53 -6.73 -20.10 -9.83
C PHE A 53 -5.70 -19.04 -10.22
N PRO A 54 -6.14 -17.92 -10.82
CA PRO A 54 -5.25 -16.81 -11.16
C PRO A 54 -4.57 -16.30 -9.88
N SER A 55 -3.27 -16.00 -9.99
CA SER A 55 -2.48 -15.44 -8.89
C SER A 55 -2.32 -13.94 -9.09
N VAL A 56 -2.36 -13.18 -8.00
CA VAL A 56 -2.02 -11.75 -8.01
C VAL A 56 -0.54 -11.64 -7.71
N ILE A 57 0.23 -11.13 -8.66
CA ILE A 57 1.68 -10.98 -8.54
C ILE A 57 1.99 -9.51 -8.31
N THR A 58 2.76 -9.22 -7.26
CA THR A 58 3.26 -7.89 -6.89
C THR A 58 4.80 -7.91 -6.82
N ARG A 59 5.44 -6.77 -6.57
CA ARG A 59 6.91 -6.73 -6.41
C ARG A 59 7.42 -7.49 -5.19
N GLU A 60 6.60 -7.63 -4.16
CA GLU A 60 7.01 -8.18 -2.86
C GLU A 60 6.45 -9.58 -2.62
N LYS A 61 5.36 -9.93 -3.29
CA LYS A 61 4.67 -11.20 -3.06
C LYS A 61 3.80 -11.65 -4.21
N ILE A 62 3.43 -12.93 -4.12
CA ILE A 62 2.41 -13.57 -4.94
C ILE A 62 1.28 -14.00 -4.02
N SER A 63 0.09 -13.47 -4.23
CA SER A 63 -1.12 -13.89 -3.50
C SER A 63 -1.92 -14.86 -4.36
N LYS A 64 -2.21 -16.04 -3.80
CA LYS A 64 -2.94 -17.12 -4.47
C LYS A 64 -4.11 -17.58 -3.62
N GLN A 65 -5.25 -17.78 -4.27
CA GLN A 65 -6.44 -18.35 -3.65
C GLN A 65 -6.54 -19.82 -4.00
N PHE A 66 -6.77 -20.65 -2.99
CA PHE A 66 -7.01 -22.07 -3.12
C PHE A 66 -8.41 -22.39 -2.62
N GLN A 67 -9.03 -23.41 -3.18
CA GLN A 67 -10.30 -23.92 -2.69
C GLN A 67 -10.08 -25.32 -2.14
N SER A 68 -10.41 -25.51 -0.85
CA SER A 68 -10.37 -26.82 -0.21
C SER A 68 -11.48 -27.74 -0.75
N LYS A 69 -11.40 -29.05 -0.42
CA LYS A 69 -12.47 -30.02 -0.70
C LYS A 69 -13.81 -29.61 -0.06
N SER A 70 -13.77 -28.89 1.06
CA SER A 70 -14.95 -28.34 1.75
C SER A 70 -15.46 -27.01 1.17
N LYS A 71 -14.94 -26.58 0.01
CA LYS A 71 -15.25 -25.31 -0.67
C LYS A 71 -14.87 -24.04 0.11
N LYS A 72 -14.16 -24.16 1.24
CA LYS A 72 -13.58 -23.00 1.93
C LYS A 72 -12.46 -22.40 1.09
N SER A 73 -12.45 -21.08 1.01
CA SER A 73 -11.39 -20.31 0.37
C SER A 73 -10.20 -20.20 1.32
N ILE A 74 -9.02 -20.51 0.82
CA ILE A 74 -7.75 -20.38 1.55
C ILE A 74 -6.90 -19.40 0.76
N HIS A 75 -6.42 -18.36 1.42
CA HIS A 75 -5.56 -17.35 0.83
C HIS A 75 -4.13 -17.60 1.29
N VAL A 76 -3.22 -17.74 0.33
CA VAL A 76 -1.80 -17.96 0.58
C VAL A 76 -1.01 -16.83 -0.05
N GLU A 77 0.00 -16.35 0.65
CA GLU A 77 0.97 -15.40 0.14
C GLU A 77 2.36 -16.02 0.10
N TYR A 78 3.02 -15.87 -1.04
CA TYR A 78 4.42 -16.23 -1.25
C TYR A 78 5.22 -14.93 -1.29
N LEU A 79 5.97 -14.63 -0.24
CA LEU A 79 6.87 -13.48 -0.25
C LEU A 79 8.10 -13.82 -1.06
N TRP A 80 8.50 -12.90 -1.94
CA TRP A 80 9.67 -13.10 -2.78
C TRP A 80 10.62 -11.90 -2.74
N LYS A 81 11.90 -12.17 -2.96
CA LYS A 81 12.94 -11.17 -3.13
C LYS A 81 13.76 -11.59 -4.34
N ASP A 82 14.08 -10.63 -5.21
CA ASP A 82 14.80 -10.90 -6.47
C ASP A 82 14.13 -12.01 -7.31
N TRP A 83 12.79 -12.01 -7.33
CA TRP A 83 11.95 -13.00 -8.02
C TRP A 83 12.07 -14.43 -7.48
N LYS A 84 12.55 -14.60 -6.25
CA LYS A 84 12.65 -15.88 -5.55
C LYS A 84 11.84 -15.89 -4.26
N ILE A 85 10.95 -16.86 -4.12
CA ILE A 85 10.12 -17.08 -2.94
C ILE A 85 11.03 -17.49 -1.79
N PHE A 86 10.95 -16.75 -0.69
CA PHE A 86 11.70 -17.03 0.53
C PHE A 86 10.79 -17.38 1.71
N GLU A 87 9.50 -17.09 1.62
CA GLU A 87 8.54 -17.32 2.69
C GLU A 87 7.13 -17.60 2.14
N GLN A 88 6.36 -18.42 2.86
CA GLN A 88 5.01 -18.83 2.51
C GLN A 88 4.11 -18.67 3.74
N ARG A 89 2.92 -18.08 3.55
CA ARG A 89 2.01 -17.77 4.65
C ARG A 89 0.57 -18.05 4.27
N GLU A 90 -0.21 -18.56 5.21
CA GLU A 90 -1.66 -18.66 5.08
C GLU A 90 -2.32 -17.48 5.78
N ILE A 91 -3.09 -16.68 5.05
CA ILE A 91 -3.70 -15.46 5.60
C ILE A 91 -4.84 -15.84 6.56
N LEU A 92 -4.73 -15.33 7.79
CA LEU A 92 -5.65 -15.66 8.88
C LEU A 92 -6.68 -14.55 9.16
N PRO A 93 -7.86 -14.88 9.73
CA PRO A 93 -8.91 -13.91 10.04
C PRO A 93 -8.60 -13.12 11.32
N PHE A 94 -7.58 -12.27 11.25
CA PHE A 94 -7.18 -11.41 12.37
C PHE A 94 -8.20 -10.31 12.66
N SER A 95 -8.36 -9.98 13.94
CA SER A 95 -9.10 -8.77 14.36
C SER A 95 -8.30 -7.50 14.02
N ASP A 96 -8.96 -6.34 14.02
CA ASP A 96 -8.32 -5.07 13.71
C ASP A 96 -7.14 -4.74 14.63
N PHE A 97 -7.14 -5.25 15.86
CA PHE A 97 -5.99 -5.13 16.77
C PHE A 97 -4.72 -5.71 16.14
N PHE A 98 -4.80 -6.92 15.60
CA PHE A 98 -3.68 -7.61 14.96
C PHE A 98 -3.26 -7.00 13.61
N LYS A 99 -4.05 -6.09 13.03
CA LYS A 99 -3.66 -5.35 11.82
C LYS A 99 -2.68 -4.20 12.11
N SER A 100 -2.42 -3.89 13.38
CA SER A 100 -1.42 -2.90 13.74
C SER A 100 0.00 -3.31 13.28
N PRO A 101 0.79 -2.41 12.68
CA PRO A 101 2.14 -2.73 12.20
C PRO A 101 3.04 -3.32 13.29
N GLU A 102 2.87 -2.89 14.54
CA GLU A 102 3.63 -3.35 15.69
C GLU A 102 3.36 -4.82 16.04
N LEU A 103 2.22 -5.36 15.61
CA LEU A 103 1.88 -6.78 15.74
C LEU A 103 2.21 -7.59 14.49
N GLY A 104 2.72 -6.96 13.43
CA GLY A 104 3.03 -7.57 12.15
C GLY A 104 3.96 -8.79 12.24
N VAL A 105 4.89 -8.79 13.20
CA VAL A 105 5.79 -9.94 13.44
C VAL A 105 5.02 -11.14 14.00
N TYR A 106 4.08 -10.91 14.91
CA TYR A 106 3.26 -11.98 15.49
C TYR A 106 2.24 -12.50 14.49
N THR A 107 1.61 -11.63 13.70
CA THR A 107 0.70 -12.08 12.65
C THR A 107 1.43 -12.93 11.64
N SER A 108 2.56 -12.45 11.12
CA SER A 108 3.42 -13.20 10.21
C SER A 108 3.81 -14.57 10.76
N PHE A 109 4.22 -14.62 12.03
CA PHE A 109 4.57 -15.87 12.71
C PHE A 109 3.39 -16.86 12.75
N LEU A 110 2.18 -16.39 13.10
CA LEU A 110 1.00 -17.27 13.22
C LEU A 110 0.52 -17.75 11.84
N GLU A 111 0.62 -16.91 10.81
CA GLU A 111 0.27 -17.28 9.42
C GLU A 111 1.24 -18.33 8.85
N ASP A 112 2.54 -18.19 9.09
CA ASP A 112 3.56 -19.18 8.71
C ASP A 112 3.39 -20.47 9.54
N PHE A 113 3.13 -20.35 10.84
CA PHE A 113 2.82 -21.48 11.71
C PHE A 113 1.64 -22.30 11.18
N VAL A 114 0.51 -21.67 10.85
CA VAL A 114 -0.68 -22.38 10.34
C VAL A 114 -0.40 -23.00 8.97
N TYR A 115 0.36 -22.31 8.11
CA TYR A 115 0.80 -22.87 6.83
C TYR A 115 1.58 -24.18 7.03
N ARG A 116 2.59 -24.17 7.91
CA ARG A 116 3.45 -25.32 8.22
C ARG A 116 2.70 -26.44 8.95
N LEU A 117 1.78 -26.10 9.86
CA LEU A 117 0.93 -27.09 10.54
C LEU A 117 0.09 -27.89 9.53
N ASN A 118 -0.35 -27.20 8.48
CA ASN A 118 -1.10 -27.78 7.38
C ASN A 118 -0.20 -28.43 6.32
N SER A 119 1.07 -28.71 6.59
CA SER A 119 1.98 -29.48 5.73
C SER A 119 1.96 -30.99 6.08
N ASP A 120 2.42 -31.84 5.17
CA ASP A 120 2.46 -33.31 5.33
C ASP A 120 3.64 -33.83 6.15
N ASP A 121 4.65 -32.99 6.41
CA ASP A 121 5.86 -33.37 7.14
C ASP A 121 6.02 -32.52 8.41
N PHE A 122 6.19 -33.21 9.54
CA PHE A 122 6.34 -32.59 10.85
C PHE A 122 7.61 -31.72 10.94
N ILE A 123 8.65 -32.03 10.17
CA ILE A 123 9.93 -31.31 10.21
C ILE A 123 9.76 -29.81 9.94
N PHE A 124 8.83 -29.43 9.06
CA PHE A 124 8.57 -28.02 8.74
C PHE A 124 8.02 -27.22 9.91
N LEU A 125 7.31 -27.89 10.82
CA LEU A 125 6.74 -27.30 12.02
C LEU A 125 7.74 -27.33 13.18
N GLU A 126 8.48 -28.44 13.31
CA GLU A 126 9.54 -28.61 14.32
C GLU A 126 10.67 -27.59 14.17
N ASP A 127 11.18 -27.40 12.95
CA ASP A 127 12.30 -26.47 12.67
C ASP A 127 11.91 -24.99 12.78
N PHE A 128 10.62 -24.68 12.86
CA PHE A 128 10.11 -23.31 12.80
C PHE A 128 10.07 -22.61 14.16
N ILE A 129 9.69 -23.33 15.22
CA ILE A 129 9.44 -22.71 16.52
C ILE A 129 10.69 -22.72 17.38
N ASP A 130 11.21 -21.53 17.68
CA ASP A 130 12.24 -21.38 18.71
C ASP A 130 11.61 -21.42 20.11
N PHE A 131 11.54 -22.62 20.70
CA PHE A 131 11.03 -22.84 22.05
C PHE A 131 11.86 -22.15 23.16
N SER A 132 13.05 -21.62 22.86
CA SER A 132 13.78 -20.79 23.82
C SER A 132 13.14 -19.42 24.02
N GLN A 133 12.36 -18.95 23.03
CA GLN A 133 11.73 -17.63 23.03
C GLN A 133 10.21 -17.71 23.15
N ILE A 134 9.59 -18.74 22.56
CA ILE A 134 8.14 -18.87 22.42
C ILE A 134 7.69 -20.09 23.22
N SER A 135 6.76 -19.91 24.15
CA SER A 135 6.10 -21.05 24.79
C SER A 135 4.81 -21.36 24.07
N PHE A 136 4.58 -22.64 23.78
CA PHE A 136 3.43 -23.13 23.04
C PHE A 136 2.62 -24.08 23.92
N LEU A 137 1.29 -23.97 23.92
CA LEU A 137 0.41 -24.84 24.68
C LEU A 137 -0.72 -25.38 23.80
N TYR A 138 -0.98 -26.67 23.93
CA TYR A 138 -2.11 -27.36 23.32
C TYR A 138 -2.52 -28.56 24.19
N SER A 139 -3.82 -28.73 24.45
CA SER A 139 -4.35 -29.90 25.18
C SER A 139 -3.63 -30.22 26.51
N ASN A 140 -3.33 -29.19 27.31
CA ASN A 140 -2.57 -29.27 28.58
C ASN A 140 -1.12 -29.75 28.46
N GLN A 141 -0.59 -29.87 27.25
CA GLN A 141 0.82 -30.13 26.98
C GLN A 141 1.52 -28.82 26.65
N ASN A 142 2.84 -28.81 26.77
CA ASN A 142 3.68 -27.65 26.45
C ASN A 142 4.71 -27.99 25.35
N ASP A 143 5.06 -26.95 24.60
CA ASP A 143 6.18 -26.87 23.67
C ASP A 143 6.23 -28.04 22.68
N ILE A 144 7.38 -28.72 22.54
CA ILE A 144 7.54 -29.77 21.54
C ILE A 144 6.51 -30.90 21.69
N THR A 145 6.16 -31.29 22.92
CA THR A 145 5.16 -32.33 23.18
C THR A 145 3.78 -31.90 22.69
N ALA A 146 3.41 -30.65 22.98
CA ALA A 146 2.17 -30.05 22.48
C ALA A 146 2.15 -29.98 20.95
N LEU A 147 3.28 -29.62 20.35
CA LEU A 147 3.43 -29.50 18.90
C LEU A 147 3.26 -30.85 18.20
N THR A 148 3.92 -31.90 18.71
CA THR A 148 3.77 -33.27 18.21
C THR A 148 2.34 -33.77 18.35
N SER A 149 1.69 -33.51 19.50
CA SER A 149 0.30 -33.91 19.70
C SER A 149 -0.66 -33.15 18.77
N LEU A 150 -0.44 -31.86 18.54
CA LEU A 150 -1.23 -31.07 17.61
C LEU A 150 -1.10 -31.62 16.19
N PHE A 151 0.14 -31.82 15.72
CA PHE A 151 0.38 -32.32 14.36
C PHE A 151 -0.26 -33.69 14.13
N LYS A 152 -0.22 -34.57 15.14
CA LYS A 152 -0.86 -35.88 15.09
C LYS A 152 -2.39 -35.78 15.00
N ASN A 153 -3.00 -34.83 15.73
CA ASN A 153 -4.45 -34.63 15.69
C ASN A 153 -4.93 -34.07 14.34
N TYR A 154 -4.11 -33.23 13.68
CA TYR A 154 -4.40 -32.64 12.36
C TYR A 154 -3.58 -33.31 11.23
N GLN A 155 -3.29 -34.61 11.39
CA GLN A 155 -2.56 -35.37 10.37
C GLN A 155 -3.44 -35.62 9.14
N THR A 156 -4.72 -35.93 9.35
CA THR A 156 -5.72 -36.22 8.31
C THR A 156 -6.66 -35.07 8.04
N ASP A 157 -6.82 -34.18 9.01
CA ASP A 157 -7.79 -33.10 8.98
C ASP A 157 -7.10 -31.74 9.02
N ARG A 158 -7.67 -30.78 8.29
CA ARG A 158 -7.04 -29.47 8.12
C ARG A 158 -7.30 -28.63 9.36
N PHE A 159 -6.24 -28.05 9.91
CA PHE A 159 -6.40 -27.04 10.94
C PHE A 159 -6.97 -25.77 10.32
N ASN A 160 -8.23 -25.46 10.63
CA ASN A 160 -8.91 -24.26 10.16
C ASN A 160 -9.07 -23.27 11.31
N VAL A 161 -8.61 -22.04 11.11
CA VAL A 161 -8.71 -20.99 12.11
C VAL A 161 -10.09 -20.32 12.02
N ASN A 162 -10.79 -20.32 13.15
CA ASN A 162 -12.06 -19.61 13.32
C ASN A 162 -11.83 -18.22 13.91
N LYS A 163 -11.09 -18.13 15.02
CA LYS A 163 -10.90 -16.90 15.78
C LYS A 163 -9.49 -16.81 16.34
N ILE A 164 -8.96 -15.59 16.42
CA ILE A 164 -7.70 -15.29 17.10
C ILE A 164 -7.94 -14.20 18.14
N GLU A 165 -7.43 -14.41 19.36
CA GLU A 165 -7.53 -13.46 20.46
C GLU A 165 -6.17 -13.16 21.06
N SER A 166 -5.96 -11.91 21.47
CA SER A 166 -4.82 -11.52 22.29
C SER A 166 -5.18 -11.62 23.77
N PHE A 167 -4.19 -11.95 24.59
CA PHE A 167 -4.28 -11.86 26.03
C PHE A 167 -2.94 -11.44 26.63
N SER A 168 -2.94 -11.11 27.92
CA SER A 168 -1.71 -10.83 28.66
C SER A 168 -1.65 -11.76 29.85
N ARG A 169 -0.52 -12.44 30.02
CA ARG A 169 -0.27 -13.34 31.15
C ARG A 169 1.07 -12.98 31.76
N LYS A 170 1.04 -12.36 32.94
CA LYS A 170 2.22 -11.76 33.60
C LYS A 170 2.91 -10.77 32.66
N GLU A 171 4.19 -10.97 32.36
CA GLU A 171 5.01 -10.14 31.47
C GLU A 171 5.15 -10.74 30.06
N ARG A 172 4.18 -11.54 29.62
CA ARG A 172 4.16 -12.12 28.27
C ARG A 172 2.93 -11.70 27.49
N PHE A 173 3.12 -11.50 26.19
CA PHE A 173 2.04 -11.33 25.23
C PHE A 173 1.53 -12.71 24.82
N GLY A 174 0.25 -12.95 25.04
CA GLY A 174 -0.39 -14.21 24.72
C GLY A 174 -1.26 -14.09 23.48
N VAL A 175 -1.25 -15.11 22.64
CA VAL A 175 -2.20 -15.25 21.52
C VAL A 175 -2.91 -16.60 21.63
N ARG A 176 -4.24 -16.60 21.51
CA ARG A 176 -5.05 -17.80 21.38
C ARG A 176 -5.57 -17.95 19.96
N ILE A 177 -5.41 -19.14 19.39
CA ILE A 177 -6.04 -19.53 18.13
C ILE A 177 -7.11 -20.57 18.44
N TYR A 178 -8.33 -20.29 17.98
CA TYR A 178 -9.47 -21.20 18.06
C TYR A 178 -9.68 -21.88 16.71
N SER A 179 -9.73 -23.20 16.71
CA SER A 179 -10.09 -23.97 15.52
C SER A 179 -11.60 -24.06 15.33
N ASP A 180 -12.04 -24.50 14.14
CA ASP A 180 -13.45 -24.86 13.89
C ASP A 180 -13.94 -26.03 14.77
N GLU A 181 -13.02 -26.86 15.28
CA GLU A 181 -13.31 -28.02 16.15
C GLU A 181 -13.25 -27.66 17.65
N GLU A 182 -13.24 -26.36 17.96
CA GLU A 182 -13.11 -25.81 19.31
C GLU A 182 -11.78 -26.12 20.03
N ASP A 183 -10.77 -26.59 19.30
CA ASP A 183 -9.41 -26.67 19.83
C ASP A 183 -8.82 -25.28 20.07
N ILE A 184 -8.05 -25.16 21.15
CA ILE A 184 -7.40 -23.92 21.56
C ILE A 184 -5.89 -24.11 21.55
N LEU A 185 -5.21 -23.31 20.73
CA LEU A 185 -3.77 -23.17 20.74
C LEU A 185 -3.40 -21.91 21.51
N GLU A 186 -2.42 -21.97 22.42
CA GLU A 186 -1.88 -20.77 23.07
C GLU A 186 -0.41 -20.57 22.74
N PHE A 187 -0.05 -19.36 22.31
CA PHE A 187 1.33 -18.89 22.18
C PHE A 187 1.61 -17.84 23.22
N LEU A 188 2.78 -17.90 23.85
CA LEU A 188 3.28 -16.90 24.78
C LEU A 188 4.62 -16.36 24.28
N PHE A 189 4.60 -15.11 23.86
CA PHE A 189 5.75 -14.39 23.35
C PHE A 189 6.41 -13.51 24.42
N PRO A 190 7.71 -13.19 24.27
CA PRO A 190 8.35 -12.14 25.06
C PRO A 190 7.62 -10.82 24.83
N GLN A 191 7.31 -10.10 25.91
CA GLN A 191 6.58 -8.84 25.82
C GLN A 191 7.55 -7.66 25.72
N SER A 192 7.43 -6.86 24.66
CA SER A 192 8.10 -5.56 24.57
C SER A 192 7.32 -4.47 25.31
N GLU A 193 7.98 -3.36 25.64
CA GLU A 193 7.31 -2.22 26.28
C GLU A 193 6.25 -1.58 25.36
N ILE A 194 6.46 -1.62 24.04
CA ILE A 194 5.49 -1.17 23.03
C ILE A 194 4.20 -2.02 23.09
N LEU A 195 4.34 -3.36 23.17
CA LEU A 195 3.20 -4.27 23.35
C LEU A 195 2.43 -4.02 24.65
N ARG A 196 3.13 -3.67 25.74
CA ARG A 196 2.49 -3.32 27.01
C ARG A 196 1.59 -2.09 26.86
N GLN A 197 2.01 -1.10 26.08
CA GLN A 197 1.24 0.11 25.83
C GLN A 197 0.01 -0.17 24.96
N LEU A 198 0.18 -0.89 23.84
CA LEU A 198 -0.92 -1.26 22.93
C LEU A 198 -2.02 -2.06 23.65
N LEU A 199 -1.64 -3.00 24.51
CA LEU A 199 -2.61 -3.78 25.30
C LEU A 199 -3.35 -2.95 26.35
N LYS A 200 -2.71 -1.91 26.91
CA LYS A 200 -3.38 -0.98 27.82
C LYS A 200 -4.39 -0.11 27.09
N GLU A 201 -4.05 0.36 25.89
CA GLU A 201 -4.94 1.14 25.04
C GLU A 201 -6.15 0.33 24.57
N GLN A 202 -5.93 -0.91 24.13
CA GLN A 202 -7.01 -1.82 23.76
C GLN A 202 -7.99 -2.03 24.92
N LYS A 203 -7.48 -2.33 26.13
CA LYS A 203 -8.31 -2.50 27.32
C LYS A 203 -9.07 -1.23 27.70
N LYS A 204 -8.49 -0.05 27.45
CA LYS A 204 -9.16 1.24 27.69
C LYS A 204 -10.32 1.44 26.71
N ILE A 205 -10.11 1.17 25.43
CA ILE A 205 -11.15 1.24 24.39
C ILE A 205 -12.28 0.25 24.68
N GLU A 206 -11.95 -0.97 25.06
CA GLU A 206 -12.93 -1.99 25.45
C GLU A 206 -13.69 -1.58 26.73
N ALA A 207 -13.00 -1.04 27.73
CA ALA A 207 -13.65 -0.53 28.95
C ALA A 207 -14.57 0.67 28.67
N GLU A 208 -14.19 1.57 27.78
CA GLU A 208 -15.00 2.73 27.37
C GLU A 208 -16.28 2.30 26.62
N LYS A 209 -16.24 1.22 25.83
CA LYS A 209 -17.43 0.60 25.23
C LYS A 209 -18.39 -0.02 26.26
N PHE A 210 -17.91 -0.35 27.47
CA PHE A 210 -18.71 -0.95 28.55
C PHE A 210 -19.16 0.05 29.65
N ILE A 211 -18.85 1.34 29.53
CA ILE A 211 -19.40 2.35 30.44
C ILE A 211 -20.90 2.54 30.13
N LYS A 212 -21.74 1.86 30.92
CA LYS A 212 -23.19 2.06 30.94
C LYS A 212 -23.50 3.57 31.06
N PRO A 213 -24.34 4.15 30.19
CA PRO A 213 -24.69 5.56 30.29
C PRO A 213 -25.46 5.80 31.60
N LYS A 214 -24.98 6.75 32.41
CA LYS A 214 -25.73 7.29 33.56
C LYS A 214 -27.09 7.84 33.08
N PRO A 215 -28.18 7.67 33.84
CA PRO A 215 -29.51 8.11 33.42
C PRO A 215 -29.52 9.64 33.32
N ARG A 216 -29.62 10.18 32.09
CA ARG A 216 -29.83 11.60 31.85
C ARG A 216 -31.31 11.94 32.06
N LYS A 217 -31.54 13.00 32.85
CA LYS A 217 -32.84 13.66 33.04
C LYS A 217 -33.44 14.04 31.69
N LYS A 218 -34.76 13.85 31.58
CA LYS A 218 -35.60 14.15 30.42
C LYS A 218 -35.41 15.58 29.93
N GLU A 219 -34.89 15.72 28.72
CA GLU A 219 -35.11 16.88 27.85
C GLU A 219 -35.60 16.37 26.48
N LYS A 220 -36.35 17.23 25.81
CA LYS A 220 -37.45 16.90 24.90
C LYS A 220 -36.97 16.34 23.54
N GLY A 221 -37.57 15.21 23.17
CA GLY A 221 -38.00 14.85 21.82
C GLY A 221 -36.99 14.92 20.68
N PHE A 222 -36.22 13.84 20.49
CA PHE A 222 -35.78 13.43 19.15
C PHE A 222 -36.76 12.39 18.60
N PRO A 223 -37.12 12.44 17.30
CA PRO A 223 -38.09 11.51 16.73
C PRO A 223 -37.49 10.10 16.64
N GLU A 224 -38.36 9.11 16.81
CA GLU A 224 -38.05 7.67 16.76
C GLU A 224 -37.24 7.28 15.52
N ILE A 225 -36.06 6.68 15.72
CA ILE A 225 -35.39 5.91 14.67
C ILE A 225 -36.17 4.60 14.52
N LYS A 226 -37.07 4.56 13.54
CA LYS A 226 -37.54 3.29 12.98
C LYS A 226 -36.36 2.65 12.26
N THR A 227 -35.90 1.48 12.73
CA THR A 227 -35.05 0.59 11.96
C THR A 227 -35.78 0.20 10.67
N LYS A 228 -35.48 0.92 9.59
CA LYS A 228 -35.80 0.50 8.23
C LYS A 228 -34.82 -0.62 7.90
N ILE A 229 -35.33 -1.83 7.71
CA ILE A 229 -34.63 -2.87 6.96
C ILE A 229 -34.28 -2.25 5.61
N ILE A 230 -32.99 -2.15 5.31
CA ILE A 230 -32.49 -1.69 4.01
C ILE A 230 -32.87 -2.79 3.01
N PRO A 231 -33.77 -2.54 2.04
CA PRO A 231 -33.92 -3.44 0.91
C PRO A 231 -32.61 -3.39 0.12
N GLU A 232 -32.16 -4.50 -0.47
CA GLU A 232 -31.11 -4.46 -1.49
C GLU A 232 -31.47 -3.38 -2.52
N ILE A 233 -30.76 -2.26 -2.47
CA ILE A 233 -30.87 -1.22 -3.47
C ILE A 233 -30.02 -1.71 -4.64
N GLU A 234 -30.68 -2.07 -5.74
CA GLU A 234 -30.04 -2.04 -7.05
C GLU A 234 -29.49 -0.62 -7.26
N ASP A 235 -28.18 -0.48 -7.11
CA ASP A 235 -27.46 0.78 -7.22
C ASP A 235 -27.52 1.31 -8.66
N LYS A 236 -28.57 2.08 -8.98
CA LYS A 236 -28.46 3.18 -9.93
C LYS A 236 -28.00 4.42 -9.17
N ILE A 237 -26.73 4.45 -8.78
CA ILE A 237 -26.10 5.67 -8.27
C ILE A 237 -26.13 6.71 -9.39
N TYR A 238 -27.00 7.70 -9.28
CA TYR A 238 -26.80 8.98 -9.96
C TYR A 238 -25.53 9.61 -9.35
N LYS A 239 -24.36 9.31 -9.94
CA LYS A 239 -23.10 9.95 -9.56
C LYS A 239 -23.19 11.41 -10.01
N ARG A 240 -23.26 12.34 -9.05
CA ARG A 240 -23.07 13.76 -9.33
C ARG A 240 -21.74 13.96 -10.09
N PRO A 241 -21.66 14.93 -11.03
CA PRO A 241 -20.40 15.32 -11.64
C PRO A 241 -19.34 15.59 -10.58
N ILE A 242 -18.08 15.21 -10.86
CA ILE A 242 -16.95 15.45 -9.92
C ILE A 242 -16.84 16.93 -9.54
N SER A 243 -17.13 17.84 -10.48
CA SER A 243 -17.12 19.28 -10.28
C SER A 243 -18.14 19.81 -9.26
N GLU A 244 -19.08 18.97 -8.82
CA GLU A 244 -20.09 19.33 -7.80
C GLU A 244 -19.77 18.73 -6.42
N LEU A 245 -18.70 17.93 -6.30
CA LEU A 245 -18.31 17.30 -5.03
C LEU A 245 -17.26 18.16 -4.32
N SER A 246 -17.33 18.23 -2.99
CA SER A 246 -16.18 18.68 -2.21
C SER A 246 -15.05 17.67 -2.31
N LEU A 247 -13.82 18.07 -1.94
CA LEU A 247 -12.68 17.14 -1.96
C LEU A 247 -12.91 15.96 -1.00
N GLU A 248 -13.51 16.21 0.18
CA GLU A 248 -13.84 15.15 1.15
C GLU A 248 -14.91 14.19 0.62
N GLU A 249 -15.97 14.71 -0.01
CA GLU A 249 -16.98 13.89 -0.67
C GLU A 249 -16.37 13.09 -1.82
N TYR A 250 -15.42 13.66 -2.56
CA TYR A 250 -14.73 12.94 -3.62
C TYR A 250 -13.85 11.83 -3.06
N ILE A 251 -13.03 12.08 -2.03
CA ILE A 251 -12.17 11.05 -1.43
C ILE A 251 -13.01 9.91 -0.87
N SER A 252 -14.02 10.20 -0.05
CA SER A 252 -14.90 9.17 0.54
C SER A 252 -15.59 8.28 -0.51
N ASN A 253 -15.94 8.84 -1.67
CA ASN A 253 -16.60 8.09 -2.75
C ASN A 253 -15.65 7.29 -3.64
N TYR A 254 -14.34 7.59 -3.64
CA TYR A 254 -13.41 7.07 -4.65
C TYR A 254 -12.10 6.47 -4.09
N TYR A 255 -11.81 6.55 -2.79
CA TYR A 255 -10.54 6.04 -2.22
C TYR A 255 -10.31 4.53 -2.44
N GLU A 256 -11.37 3.71 -2.41
CA GLU A 256 -11.28 2.27 -2.66
C GLU A 256 -11.14 1.92 -4.15
N LYS A 257 -11.40 2.88 -5.05
CA LYS A 257 -11.32 2.62 -6.48
C LYS A 257 -9.87 2.72 -6.94
N LYS A 258 -9.41 1.63 -7.55
CA LYS A 258 -8.12 1.59 -8.21
C LYS A 258 -8.07 2.58 -9.38
N GLN A 259 -7.14 3.52 -9.30
CA GLN A 259 -6.78 4.45 -10.36
C GLN A 259 -5.69 3.82 -11.22
N THR A 260 -5.74 4.07 -12.53
CA THR A 260 -4.76 3.52 -13.48
C THR A 260 -4.14 4.63 -14.30
N LYS A 261 -2.85 4.47 -14.62
CA LYS A 261 -2.14 5.38 -15.51
C LYS A 261 -2.74 5.31 -16.91
N GLU A 262 -2.92 6.47 -17.52
CA GLU A 262 -3.25 6.54 -18.94
C GLU A 262 -1.97 6.31 -19.76
N LEU A 263 -2.02 5.39 -20.73
CA LEU A 263 -0.94 5.22 -21.71
C LEU A 263 -1.03 6.33 -22.77
N LEU A 264 -0.04 7.22 -22.76
CA LEU A 264 0.00 8.45 -23.58
C LEU A 264 1.08 8.46 -24.66
N HIS A 265 2.06 7.55 -24.60
CA HIS A 265 3.27 7.56 -25.42
C HIS A 265 3.01 7.60 -26.93
N ASN A 266 1.94 6.95 -27.39
CA ASN A 266 1.52 6.92 -28.80
C ASN A 266 0.43 7.95 -29.16
N LYS A 267 -0.07 8.71 -28.18
CA LYS A 267 -1.13 9.72 -28.35
C LYS A 267 -0.57 11.14 -28.50
N ILE A 268 0.66 11.37 -28.04
CA ILE A 268 1.33 12.67 -28.12
C ILE A 268 2.12 12.73 -29.44
N LYS A 269 1.73 13.66 -30.32
CA LYS A 269 2.45 13.91 -31.59
C LYS A 269 3.43 15.08 -31.51
N ASN A 270 3.18 16.02 -30.60
CA ASN A 270 3.99 17.21 -30.41
C ASN A 270 4.03 17.53 -28.92
N VAL A 271 5.20 17.36 -28.30
CA VAL A 271 5.40 17.54 -26.86
C VAL A 271 5.17 18.98 -26.44
N ASN A 272 5.67 19.97 -27.19
CA ASN A 272 5.45 21.38 -26.88
C ASN A 272 3.96 21.76 -26.85
N SER A 273 3.18 21.33 -27.85
CA SER A 273 1.74 21.58 -27.88
C SER A 273 1.00 20.85 -26.75
N PHE A 274 1.45 19.64 -26.39
CA PHE A 274 0.92 18.92 -25.24
C PHE A 274 1.19 19.68 -23.94
N LEU A 275 2.44 20.07 -23.68
CA LEU A 275 2.83 20.81 -22.48
C LEU A 275 2.10 22.14 -22.34
N LYS A 276 1.93 22.91 -23.42
CA LYS A 276 1.13 24.16 -23.41
C LYS A 276 -0.32 23.95 -23.03
N LYS A 277 -0.89 22.80 -23.39
CA LYS A 277 -2.28 22.45 -23.05
C LYS A 277 -2.39 22.05 -21.58
N GLU A 278 -1.46 21.25 -21.09
CA GLU A 278 -1.47 20.73 -19.73
C GLU A 278 -1.06 21.80 -18.69
N PHE A 279 -0.24 22.78 -19.09
CA PHE A 279 0.24 23.86 -18.22
C PHE A 279 -0.04 25.25 -18.85
N PRO A 280 -1.32 25.66 -18.96
CA PRO A 280 -1.70 26.90 -19.65
C PRO A 280 -1.18 28.17 -18.94
N ASN A 281 -0.87 28.07 -17.64
CA ASN A 281 -0.42 29.20 -16.82
C ASN A 281 1.10 29.25 -16.59
N HIS A 282 1.87 28.39 -17.28
CA HIS A 282 3.33 28.35 -17.18
C HIS A 282 3.96 28.99 -18.42
N HIS A 283 5.08 29.68 -18.21
CA HIS A 283 5.97 30.05 -19.30
C HIS A 283 6.83 28.85 -19.69
N ILE A 284 6.79 28.47 -20.96
CA ILE A 284 7.54 27.32 -21.48
C ILE A 284 8.71 27.80 -22.32
N GLN A 285 9.92 27.49 -21.87
CA GLN A 285 11.17 27.73 -22.57
C GLN A 285 11.78 26.42 -23.04
N ILE A 286 12.33 26.40 -24.27
CA ILE A 286 13.01 25.22 -24.84
C ILE A 286 14.49 25.56 -24.99
N LEU A 287 15.36 24.83 -24.28
CA LEU A 287 16.81 25.00 -24.36
C LEU A 287 17.48 23.63 -24.45
N GLY A 288 18.32 23.42 -25.47
CA GLY A 288 19.11 22.19 -25.60
C GLY A 288 18.28 20.90 -25.65
N GLY A 289 17.07 20.93 -26.22
CA GLY A 289 16.17 19.77 -26.27
C GLY A 289 15.42 19.48 -24.96
N LYS A 290 15.53 20.37 -23.96
CA LYS A 290 14.79 20.30 -22.70
C LYS A 290 13.71 21.38 -22.64
N TYR A 291 12.62 21.06 -21.96
CA TYR A 291 11.51 21.94 -21.67
C TYR A 291 11.62 22.42 -20.22
N PHE A 292 11.54 23.73 -20.03
CA PHE A 292 11.50 24.39 -18.73
C PHE A 292 10.17 25.10 -18.61
N LEU A 293 9.32 24.62 -17.70
CA LEU A 293 8.02 25.18 -17.41
C LEU A 293 8.16 25.98 -16.12
N THR A 294 7.93 27.29 -16.19
CA THR A 294 8.13 28.20 -15.06
C THR A 294 6.87 28.98 -14.73
N LYS A 295 6.63 29.24 -13.45
CA LYS A 295 5.48 30.01 -12.97
C LYS A 295 5.88 30.85 -11.76
N PRO A 296 5.34 32.07 -11.58
CA PRO A 296 5.54 32.82 -10.34
C PRO A 296 5.17 31.96 -9.12
N PRO A 297 5.98 32.02 -8.04
CA PRO A 297 5.76 31.21 -6.85
C PRO A 297 4.44 31.57 -6.16
N PHE A 298 3.83 30.59 -5.50
CA PHE A 298 2.69 30.85 -4.61
C PHE A 298 3.20 31.41 -3.28
N ARG A 299 2.70 32.59 -2.89
CA ARG A 299 3.09 33.32 -1.67
C ARG A 299 4.62 33.41 -1.47
N ASP A 300 5.35 33.64 -2.56
CA ASP A 300 6.82 33.78 -2.65
C ASP A 300 7.65 32.57 -2.20
N ASN A 301 7.03 31.49 -1.75
CA ASN A 301 7.71 30.39 -1.06
C ASN A 301 7.53 29.02 -1.69
N PHE A 302 6.60 28.85 -2.64
CA PHE A 302 6.30 27.56 -3.24
C PHE A 302 6.43 27.60 -4.75
N SER A 303 7.29 26.73 -5.29
CA SER A 303 7.52 26.64 -6.73
C SER A 303 6.60 25.61 -7.40
N ALA A 304 6.23 25.91 -8.65
CA ALA A 304 5.53 25.00 -9.55
C ALA A 304 6.36 24.71 -10.81
N ASP A 305 7.66 24.99 -10.75
CA ASP A 305 8.56 24.85 -11.89
C ASP A 305 8.88 23.37 -12.17
N ILE A 306 8.92 23.01 -13.44
CA ILE A 306 9.17 21.64 -13.91
C ILE A 306 10.21 21.69 -15.03
N SER A 307 11.15 20.75 -15.01
CA SER A 307 12.06 20.52 -16.12
C SER A 307 11.95 19.09 -16.65
N CYS A 308 11.88 18.94 -17.97
CA CYS A 308 11.72 17.64 -18.61
C CYS A 308 12.32 17.59 -20.02
N SER A 309 12.49 16.38 -20.55
CA SER A 309 12.94 16.15 -21.91
C SER A 309 12.11 15.07 -22.59
N GLU A 310 12.10 15.10 -23.93
CA GLU A 310 11.51 14.03 -24.72
C GLU A 310 12.56 12.94 -25.04
N GLN A 311 12.10 11.70 -25.05
CA GLN A 311 12.86 10.53 -25.45
C GLN A 311 12.02 9.73 -26.45
N GLU A 312 12.53 9.58 -27.68
CA GLU A 312 11.89 8.72 -28.66
C GLU A 312 12.12 7.23 -28.33
N THR A 313 11.05 6.46 -28.37
CA THR A 313 11.07 5.01 -28.14
C THR A 313 10.34 4.30 -29.29
N LYS A 314 10.44 2.96 -29.35
CA LYS A 314 9.72 2.16 -30.37
C LYS A 314 8.21 2.32 -30.26
N ASP A 315 7.70 2.57 -29.05
CA ASP A 315 6.27 2.65 -28.77
C ASP A 315 5.72 4.09 -28.89
N GLY A 316 6.58 5.08 -29.10
CA GLY A 316 6.21 6.49 -29.25
C GLY A 316 7.13 7.42 -28.46
N ILE A 317 6.59 8.54 -27.99
CA ILE A 317 7.33 9.55 -27.25
C ILE A 317 7.18 9.29 -25.75
N ASN A 318 8.30 9.18 -25.04
CA ASN A 318 8.35 9.20 -23.60
C ASN A 318 8.79 10.59 -23.12
N ILE A 319 8.16 11.13 -22.08
CA ILE A 319 8.58 12.39 -21.46
C ILE A 319 9.20 12.03 -20.12
N VAL A 320 10.45 12.44 -19.88
CA VAL A 320 11.19 12.11 -18.66
C VAL A 320 11.54 13.38 -17.87
N PRO A 321 11.49 13.34 -16.52
CA PRO A 321 11.92 14.45 -15.70
C PRO A 321 13.42 14.70 -15.87
N ASP A 322 13.86 15.97 -15.84
CA ASP A 322 15.28 16.30 -15.80
C ASP A 322 15.82 16.10 -14.39
N THR A 323 16.47 14.96 -14.15
CA THR A 323 17.02 14.60 -12.84
C THR A 323 18.41 15.18 -12.59
N TYR A 324 18.91 16.04 -13.46
CA TYR A 324 20.20 16.68 -13.25
C TYR A 324 20.16 17.63 -12.03
N PHE A 325 21.17 17.51 -11.16
CA PHE A 325 21.37 18.35 -9.99
C PHE A 325 22.85 18.74 -9.85
N GLU A 326 23.10 19.83 -9.14
CA GLU A 326 24.43 20.28 -8.73
C GLU A 326 24.54 20.22 -7.22
N MET A 327 25.69 19.73 -6.72
CA MET A 327 26.00 19.72 -5.29
C MET A 327 26.84 20.93 -4.93
N SER A 328 26.44 21.65 -3.87
CA SER A 328 27.26 22.66 -3.22
C SER A 328 27.34 22.34 -1.73
N GLY A 329 28.34 21.57 -1.33
CA GLY A 329 28.41 20.99 0.02
C GLY A 329 27.26 20.01 0.24
N LYS A 330 26.43 20.28 1.26
CA LYS A 330 25.23 19.48 1.60
C LYS A 330 23.94 19.98 0.96
N GLN A 331 24.04 20.93 0.03
CA GLN A 331 22.87 21.45 -0.67
C GLN A 331 22.78 20.87 -2.08
N VAL A 332 21.60 20.35 -2.41
CA VAL A 332 21.23 19.90 -3.76
C VAL A 332 20.54 21.06 -4.47
N ARG A 333 21.08 21.49 -5.60
CA ARG A 333 20.48 22.52 -6.44
C ARG A 333 19.96 21.91 -7.74
N LEU A 334 18.66 22.10 -8.01
CA LEU A 334 18.02 21.63 -9.23
C LEU A 334 18.10 22.67 -10.35
N LYS A 335 17.83 22.26 -11.60
CA LYS A 335 17.76 23.19 -12.75
C LYS A 335 16.62 24.20 -12.64
N THR A 336 15.58 23.88 -11.86
CA THR A 336 14.48 24.78 -11.49
C THR A 336 14.86 25.76 -10.38
N ASN A 337 16.14 25.80 -9.97
CA ASN A 337 16.69 26.61 -8.86
C ASN A 337 16.18 26.24 -7.46
N ASP A 338 15.39 25.19 -7.32
CA ASP A 338 15.09 24.59 -6.02
C ASP A 338 16.40 24.20 -5.33
N THR A 339 16.52 24.56 -4.05
CA THR A 339 17.68 24.22 -3.22
C THR A 339 17.19 23.42 -2.03
N ILE A 340 17.72 22.22 -1.86
CA ILE A 340 17.32 21.29 -0.81
C ILE A 340 18.51 21.08 0.11
N ASP A 341 18.31 21.32 1.40
CA ASP A 341 19.33 21.13 2.41
C ASP A 341 19.34 19.68 2.91
N LEU A 342 20.49 19.01 2.80
CA LEU A 342 20.74 17.66 3.29
C LEU A 342 21.79 17.64 4.40
N SER A 343 21.98 18.76 5.11
CA SER A 343 23.02 18.90 6.14
C SER A 343 22.90 17.90 7.30
N ASP A 344 21.70 17.38 7.55
CA ASP A 344 21.44 16.36 8.58
C ASP A 344 21.87 14.94 8.16
N LEU A 345 22.31 14.75 6.90
CA LEU A 345 22.66 13.45 6.32
C LEU A 345 24.17 13.24 6.18
N THR A 346 24.62 11.98 6.25
CA THR A 346 26.00 11.61 5.90
C THR A 346 26.28 11.78 4.41
N ASP A 347 27.55 11.75 4.00
CA ASP A 347 27.92 11.87 2.58
C ASP A 347 27.34 10.71 1.75
N GLU A 348 27.42 9.48 2.28
CA GLU A 348 26.82 8.29 1.66
C GLU A 348 25.29 8.43 1.51
N GLU A 349 24.61 8.91 2.56
CA GLU A 349 23.16 9.15 2.52
C GLU A 349 22.80 10.21 1.46
N THR A 350 23.61 11.27 1.38
CA THR A 350 23.46 12.37 0.42
C THR A 350 23.59 11.87 -1.01
N GLU A 351 24.63 11.08 -1.30
CA GLU A 351 24.89 10.51 -2.64
C GLU A 351 23.75 9.59 -3.11
N ASN A 352 23.14 8.83 -2.19
CA ASN A 352 22.04 7.93 -2.52
C ASN A 352 20.70 8.66 -2.71
N ILE A 353 20.47 9.76 -1.99
CA ILE A 353 19.19 10.48 -2.00
C ILE A 353 19.09 11.53 -3.09
N ALA A 354 20.14 12.32 -3.29
CA ALA A 354 20.13 13.44 -4.23
C ALA A 354 19.61 13.08 -5.65
N PRO A 355 19.95 11.91 -6.24
CA PRO A 355 19.55 11.57 -7.60
C PRO A 355 18.04 11.48 -7.86
N PHE A 356 17.20 11.23 -6.84
CA PHE A 356 15.77 11.06 -7.04
C PHE A 356 14.92 12.26 -6.56
N LEU A 357 15.51 13.27 -5.90
CA LEU A 357 14.77 14.41 -5.34
C LEU A 357 14.05 15.23 -6.41
N ALA A 358 14.72 15.46 -7.56
CA ALA A 358 14.11 16.16 -8.70
C ALA A 358 12.86 15.44 -9.21
N GLN A 359 12.96 14.11 -9.34
CA GLN A 359 11.84 13.29 -9.79
C GLN A 359 10.68 13.32 -8.80
N LEU A 360 10.98 13.23 -7.50
CA LEU A 360 9.98 13.35 -6.44
C LEU A 360 9.25 14.70 -6.54
N ILE A 361 9.98 15.81 -6.64
CA ILE A 361 9.38 17.15 -6.72
C ILE A 361 8.52 17.29 -7.98
N TYR A 362 9.03 16.89 -9.14
CA TYR A 362 8.29 17.04 -10.40
C TYR A 362 7.07 16.11 -10.48
N GLU A 363 7.10 14.92 -9.89
CA GLU A 363 5.92 14.06 -9.77
C GLU A 363 4.75 14.83 -9.13
N HIS A 364 4.99 15.53 -8.03
CA HIS A 364 3.95 16.27 -7.31
C HIS A 364 3.47 17.50 -8.07
N ARG A 365 4.38 18.29 -8.66
CA ARG A 365 4.04 19.50 -9.43
C ARG A 365 3.23 19.19 -10.71
N THR A 366 3.22 17.94 -11.17
CA THR A 366 2.45 17.51 -12.35
C THR A 366 1.02 17.05 -12.05
N ILE A 367 0.63 16.98 -10.77
CA ILE A 367 -0.75 16.62 -10.38
C ILE A 367 -1.73 17.66 -10.96
N GLY A 368 -2.89 17.20 -11.40
CA GLY A 368 -3.87 17.99 -12.14
C GLY A 368 -3.67 17.96 -13.66
N THR A 369 -2.61 17.28 -14.14
CA THR A 369 -2.26 17.19 -15.56
C THR A 369 -2.05 15.75 -16.03
N ARG A 370 -2.09 15.55 -17.33
CA ARG A 370 -1.79 14.24 -17.94
C ARG A 370 -0.29 13.93 -17.93
N LEU A 371 0.58 14.91 -17.68
CA LEU A 371 2.03 14.69 -17.58
C LEU A 371 2.38 13.77 -16.39
N LEU A 372 1.58 13.79 -15.32
CA LEU A 372 1.75 12.91 -14.15
C LEU A 372 1.90 11.43 -14.52
N ASN A 373 1.20 10.97 -15.58
CA ASN A 373 1.26 9.57 -16.02
C ASN A 373 2.68 9.12 -16.41
N PHE A 374 3.53 10.05 -16.84
CA PHE A 374 4.93 9.79 -17.16
C PHE A 374 5.83 9.82 -15.91
N PHE A 375 5.51 10.66 -14.92
CA PHE A 375 6.41 10.97 -13.80
C PHE A 375 6.18 10.11 -12.57
N LEU A 376 5.03 9.44 -12.46
CA LEU A 376 4.68 8.57 -11.34
C LEU A 376 5.72 7.45 -11.12
N ILE A 377 6.37 7.46 -9.95
CA ILE A 377 7.39 6.47 -9.54
C ILE A 377 6.97 5.57 -8.39
N HIS A 378 6.14 6.04 -7.47
CA HIS A 378 5.81 5.33 -6.24
C HIS A 378 4.68 4.30 -6.40
N ASP A 379 4.94 3.28 -7.20
CA ASP A 379 4.04 2.13 -7.31
C ASP A 379 4.30 1.14 -6.17
N GLY A 380 3.29 0.91 -5.34
CA GLY A 380 3.31 -0.09 -4.27
C GLY A 380 3.73 0.39 -2.87
N VAL A 381 3.97 1.69 -2.65
CA VAL A 381 4.26 2.21 -1.30
C VAL A 381 2.94 2.44 -0.54
N PRO A 382 2.69 1.74 0.58
CA PRO A 382 1.49 1.95 1.40
C PRO A 382 1.38 3.42 1.84
N THR A 383 0.16 3.96 1.83
CA THR A 383 -0.06 5.36 2.14
C THR A 383 -1.20 5.55 3.11
N THR A 384 -0.97 6.38 4.14
CA THR A 384 -2.03 6.90 5.00
C THR A 384 -2.38 8.31 4.55
N LEU A 385 -3.65 8.54 4.23
CA LEU A 385 -4.20 9.87 3.98
C LEU A 385 -5.03 10.31 5.19
N VAL A 386 -4.73 11.46 5.75
CA VAL A 386 -5.53 12.12 6.78
C VAL A 386 -6.14 13.38 6.17
N VAL A 387 -7.46 13.44 6.12
CA VAL A 387 -8.19 14.61 5.60
C VAL A 387 -8.66 15.44 6.80
N ASN A 388 -8.17 16.66 6.92
CA ASN A 388 -8.50 17.64 7.97
C ASN A 388 -9.52 18.66 7.43
N GLY A 389 -10.68 18.18 6.99
CA GLY A 389 -11.79 19.02 6.55
C GLY A 389 -12.73 19.36 7.70
N LYS A 390 -14.05 19.34 7.44
CA LYS A 390 -15.10 19.52 8.49
C LYS A 390 -14.98 18.50 9.61
N SER A 391 -14.59 17.28 9.26
CA SER A 391 -14.22 16.19 10.17
C SER A 391 -12.80 15.74 9.84
N ARG A 392 -12.08 15.26 10.86
CA ARG A 392 -10.81 14.56 10.65
C ARG A 392 -11.10 13.12 10.25
N GLU A 393 -10.69 12.75 9.05
CA GLU A 393 -10.91 11.42 8.47
C GLU A 393 -9.57 10.77 8.12
N LEU A 394 -9.49 9.45 8.26
CA LEU A 394 -8.30 8.67 7.97
C LEU A 394 -8.64 7.60 6.94
N TYR A 395 -7.82 7.51 5.90
CA TYR A 395 -7.93 6.58 4.80
C TYR A 395 -6.62 5.82 4.63
N GLU A 396 -6.70 4.50 4.61
CA GLU A 396 -5.59 3.63 4.23
C GLU A 396 -5.68 3.35 2.73
N ILE A 397 -4.68 3.80 1.98
CA ILE A 397 -4.65 3.71 0.52
C ILE A 397 -3.53 2.76 0.12
N TYR A 398 -3.88 1.79 -0.73
CA TYR A 398 -2.99 0.69 -1.07
C TYR A 398 -1.67 1.12 -1.75
N SER A 399 -1.66 2.26 -2.45
CA SER A 399 -0.43 2.84 -2.98
C SER A 399 -0.47 4.35 -3.10
N TYR A 400 0.69 4.98 -2.96
CA TYR A 400 0.84 6.42 -3.14
C TYR A 400 0.48 6.88 -4.55
N ALA A 401 0.89 6.12 -5.57
CA ALA A 401 0.48 6.38 -6.95
C ALA A 401 -1.06 6.39 -7.12
N ASN A 402 -1.79 5.55 -6.38
CA ASN A 402 -3.26 5.57 -6.40
C ASN A 402 -3.81 6.88 -5.82
N LEU A 403 -3.26 7.33 -4.69
CA LEU A 403 -3.62 8.61 -4.08
C LEU A 403 -3.34 9.77 -5.05
N LEU A 404 -2.14 9.83 -5.61
CA LEU A 404 -1.78 10.91 -6.54
C LEU A 404 -2.66 10.92 -7.79
N LEU A 405 -2.97 9.75 -8.36
CA LEU A 405 -3.88 9.66 -9.51
C LEU A 405 -5.31 10.06 -9.14
N MET A 406 -5.79 9.70 -7.94
CA MET A 406 -7.11 10.12 -7.46
C MET A 406 -7.17 11.64 -7.34
N LEU A 407 -6.20 12.25 -6.67
CA LEU A 407 -6.12 13.71 -6.53
C LEU A 407 -5.95 14.40 -7.89
N ASN A 408 -5.20 13.80 -8.82
CA ASN A 408 -5.03 14.29 -10.18
C ASN A 408 -6.34 14.41 -10.95
N TYR A 409 -7.29 13.49 -10.75
CA TYR A 409 -8.61 13.59 -11.37
C TYR A 409 -9.45 14.72 -10.78
N PHE A 410 -9.34 14.98 -9.47
CA PHE A 410 -10.09 16.03 -8.80
C PHE A 410 -9.49 17.42 -9.08
N TRP A 411 -8.17 17.57 -8.93
CA TRP A 411 -7.43 18.82 -9.16
C TRP A 411 -7.12 19.09 -10.64
N LYS A 412 -7.88 18.51 -11.55
CA LYS A 412 -7.71 18.75 -12.96
C LYS A 412 -7.82 20.27 -13.22
N GLU A 413 -6.87 20.82 -13.98
CA GLU A 413 -6.78 22.26 -14.33
C GLU A 413 -6.36 23.20 -13.18
N ARG A 414 -6.04 22.68 -11.99
CA ARG A 414 -5.42 23.47 -10.91
C ARG A 414 -3.92 23.63 -11.10
N ASN A 415 -3.34 24.69 -10.53
CA ASN A 415 -1.89 24.82 -10.46
C ASN A 415 -1.40 24.13 -9.18
N VAL A 416 -0.48 23.17 -9.31
CA VAL A 416 0.09 22.48 -8.16
C VAL A 416 1.52 22.97 -7.92
N TYR A 417 1.74 23.50 -6.71
CA TYR A 417 3.05 23.87 -6.20
C TYR A 417 3.49 22.83 -5.18
N PHE A 418 4.77 22.50 -5.14
CA PHE A 418 5.30 21.55 -4.18
C PHE A 418 6.76 21.79 -3.90
N ASP A 419 7.11 21.90 -2.61
CA ASP A 419 8.48 22.07 -2.16
C ASP A 419 8.82 21.09 -1.04
N LEU A 420 10.06 20.58 -1.09
CA LEU A 420 10.65 19.76 -0.04
C LEU A 420 11.38 20.68 0.94
N GLN A 421 10.93 20.75 2.19
CA GLN A 421 11.44 21.75 3.14
C GLN A 421 12.35 21.20 4.23
N ASP A 422 12.11 19.97 4.68
CA ASP A 422 12.83 19.40 5.83
C ASP A 422 13.31 17.99 5.49
N VAL A 423 14.60 17.76 5.72
CA VAL A 423 15.25 16.45 5.59
C VAL A 423 16.02 16.22 6.87
N LYS A 424 15.58 15.22 7.63
CA LYS A 424 16.07 14.99 8.99
C LYS A 424 16.32 13.52 9.26
N LYS A 425 17.12 13.27 10.29
CA LYS A 425 17.36 11.92 10.81
C LYS A 425 16.56 11.68 12.08
N VAL A 426 15.72 10.65 12.07
CA VAL A 426 14.87 10.26 13.20
C VAL A 426 15.14 8.79 13.52
N ASN A 427 15.66 8.51 14.72
CA ASN A 427 15.96 7.14 15.19
C ASN A 427 16.79 6.29 14.21
N GLY A 428 17.70 6.92 13.46
CA GLY A 428 18.56 6.24 12.48
C GLY A 428 17.96 6.10 11.08
N TYR A 429 16.72 6.54 10.88
CA TYR A 429 16.04 6.60 9.58
C TYR A 429 16.00 8.04 9.05
N ILE A 430 15.75 8.19 7.75
CA ILE A 430 15.66 9.48 7.08
C ILE A 430 14.18 9.78 6.82
N GLU A 431 13.74 10.96 7.25
CA GLU A 431 12.40 11.47 6.97
C GLU A 431 12.50 12.74 6.11
N PHE A 432 11.69 12.81 5.06
CA PHE A 432 11.47 14.04 4.32
C PHE A 432 10.10 14.62 4.63
N LYS A 433 10.03 15.95 4.61
CA LYS A 433 8.80 16.71 4.72
C LYS A 433 8.63 17.62 3.51
N GLY A 434 7.54 17.41 2.78
CA GLY A 434 7.13 18.25 1.67
C GLY A 434 5.79 18.92 1.95
N TYR A 435 5.55 20.03 1.27
CA TYR A 435 4.29 20.75 1.30
C TYR A 435 3.78 20.95 -0.12
N LEU A 436 2.51 20.62 -0.32
CA LEU A 436 1.81 20.70 -1.59
C LEU A 436 0.68 21.71 -1.50
N ILE A 437 0.50 22.50 -2.57
CA ILE A 437 -0.60 23.45 -2.70
C ILE A 437 -1.26 23.23 -4.06
N ALA A 438 -2.56 22.92 -4.07
CA ALA A 438 -3.38 22.84 -5.26
C ALA A 438 -4.29 24.08 -5.35
N ASP A 439 -3.79 25.10 -6.05
CA ASP A 439 -4.43 26.39 -6.24
C ASP A 439 -5.45 26.33 -7.39
N ASP A 440 -6.69 26.66 -7.09
CA ASP A 440 -7.71 26.90 -8.10
C ASP A 440 -7.66 28.39 -8.52
N PRO A 441 -7.27 28.71 -9.77
CA PRO A 441 -7.17 30.10 -10.22
C PRO A 441 -8.50 30.85 -10.22
N GLN A 442 -9.63 30.11 -10.18
CA GLN A 442 -10.97 30.67 -10.30
C GLN A 442 -11.62 30.97 -8.94
N THR A 443 -11.06 30.43 -7.84
CA THR A 443 -11.60 30.63 -6.49
C THR A 443 -10.60 31.38 -5.59
N GLU A 444 -11.07 31.85 -4.44
CA GLU A 444 -10.21 32.41 -3.37
C GLU A 444 -9.71 31.32 -2.40
N THR A 445 -9.83 30.05 -2.79
CA THR A 445 -9.44 28.90 -1.97
C THR A 445 -8.39 28.05 -2.65
N TYR A 446 -7.65 27.28 -1.86
CA TYR A 446 -6.71 26.25 -2.32
C TYR A 446 -6.76 25.06 -1.37
N ASP A 447 -6.33 23.90 -1.86
CA ASP A 447 -6.09 22.75 -1.00
C ASP A 447 -4.60 22.67 -0.65
N MET A 448 -4.30 22.34 0.59
CA MET A 448 -2.92 22.19 1.06
C MET A 448 -2.69 20.75 1.51
N ALA A 449 -1.51 20.20 1.28
CA ALA A 449 -1.10 18.95 1.90
C ALA A 449 0.29 19.06 2.54
N GLU A 450 0.44 18.48 3.73
CA GLU A 450 1.75 18.13 4.29
C GLU A 450 2.01 16.66 3.97
N ILE A 451 3.17 16.36 3.38
CA ILE A 451 3.54 15.01 2.97
C ILE A 451 4.82 14.61 3.70
N ARG A 452 4.78 13.47 4.37
CA ARG A 452 5.93 12.90 5.06
C ARG A 452 6.33 11.61 4.37
N TYR A 453 7.61 11.52 4.05
CA TYR A 453 8.22 10.35 3.44
C TYR A 453 9.20 9.76 4.45
N HIS A 454 9.14 8.45 4.63
CA HIS A 454 10.13 7.71 5.40
C HIS A 454 10.94 6.84 4.46
N LEU A 455 12.24 6.76 4.71
CA LEU A 455 13.17 5.94 3.93
C LEU A 455 13.66 4.76 4.76
N ASP A 456 13.69 3.59 4.13
CA ASP A 456 14.27 2.39 4.69
C ASP A 456 15.81 2.49 4.78
N LYS A 457 16.44 1.43 5.31
CA LYS A 457 17.91 1.34 5.42
C LYS A 457 18.64 1.31 4.09
N ASN A 458 17.93 1.12 2.97
CA ASN A 458 18.46 1.14 1.61
C ASN A 458 18.13 2.45 0.89
N TYR A 459 17.70 3.49 1.62
CA TYR A 459 17.34 4.80 1.10
C TYR A 459 16.16 4.80 0.13
N LYS A 460 15.29 3.80 0.23
CA LYS A 460 14.04 3.71 -0.54
C LYS A 460 12.87 4.18 0.29
N ILE A 461 11.97 4.94 -0.33
CA ILE A 461 10.73 5.34 0.33
C ILE A 461 9.85 4.09 0.54
N ASP A 462 9.56 3.77 1.80
CA ASP A 462 8.80 2.60 2.24
C ASP A 462 7.48 2.96 2.94
N LEU A 463 7.33 4.20 3.41
CA LEU A 463 6.09 4.73 3.96
C LEU A 463 5.87 6.19 3.55
N ILE A 464 4.63 6.51 3.18
CA ILE A 464 4.21 7.88 2.89
C ILE A 464 2.94 8.21 3.67
N MET A 465 2.92 9.38 4.30
CA MET A 465 1.74 9.91 4.97
C MET A 465 1.41 11.29 4.43
N MET A 466 0.16 11.51 4.03
CA MET A 466 -0.34 12.79 3.54
C MET A 466 -1.39 13.34 4.49
N PHE A 467 -1.21 14.57 4.98
CA PHE A 467 -2.21 15.33 5.72
C PHE A 467 -2.77 16.40 4.80
N LEU A 468 -4.04 16.26 4.42
CA LEU A 468 -4.72 17.11 3.46
C LEU A 468 -5.63 18.11 4.20
N TYR A 469 -5.61 19.37 3.79
CA TYR A 469 -6.36 20.48 4.35
C TYR A 469 -7.17 21.12 3.19
N PRO A 470 -8.43 20.70 3.00
CA PRO A 470 -9.28 21.22 1.92
C PRO A 470 -9.70 22.67 2.14
N GLU A 471 -9.97 23.39 1.04
CA GLU A 471 -10.67 24.69 1.02
C GLU A 471 -10.07 25.76 1.95
N THR A 472 -8.74 25.88 1.97
CA THR A 472 -8.02 26.91 2.74
C THR A 472 -8.08 28.27 2.03
N GLU A 473 -8.26 29.36 2.77
CA GLU A 473 -8.33 30.73 2.22
C GLU A 473 -6.95 31.28 1.81
N LYS A 474 -6.90 31.95 0.63
CA LYS A 474 -5.69 32.50 -0.03
C LYS A 474 -4.97 33.62 0.68
#